data_AF-A0A523EFT9-F1
#
_entry.id   AF-A0A523EFT9-F1
#
_cell.length_a   1.000
_cell.length_b   1.000
_cell.length_c   1.000
_cell.angle_alpha   90.00
_cell.angle_beta   90.00
_cell.angle_gamma   90.00
#
_symmetry.space_group_name_H-M   'P 1'
#
loop_
_entity.id
_entity.type
_entity.pdbx_description
1 polymer ?
#
loop_
_entity_poly.entity_id
_entity_poly.type
_entity_poly.pdbx_seq_one_letter_code
_entity_poly.pdbx_strand_id
1 'polypeptide(L)'
;MARLPLVTAVAVVLVAGTTVVTATEPCDDFGECKVLIEINATDGDIGFHFLMDGDDLNSARINDPDGMKVFEDQAKGSLREQKLTETFVESAEPLCWADPDADPDDEIVTLEEFLDRWTAGTYTFTGMGDEGEKSEGETELTYALPAAPADVDFDGSVITWDAGDDLGNCASAAELDVLVMDGVLPQHPEDVDVAAWEIVLEPDVDDGDPTGSLKFTIRVPGNIAVKAVTVPADYLMSLPDDTPVKIEVGAIGVDDNATFSEEDGFCVNEVDGCDD
;
A
#
# COMPACT_ATOMS: atom_id res chain seq x y z
N MET A 1 41.27 -29.73 10.30
CA MET A 1 39.79 -29.70 10.39
C MET A 1 39.37 -28.28 10.10
N ALA A 2 38.99 -28.02 8.84
CA ALA A 2 38.50 -26.71 8.42
C ALA A 2 37.07 -26.53 8.93
N ARG A 3 36.79 -25.40 9.58
CA ARG A 3 35.44 -25.01 9.98
C ARG A 3 34.77 -24.35 8.78
N LEU A 4 33.60 -24.88 8.41
CA LEU A 4 32.69 -24.32 7.42
C LEU A 4 32.08 -23.02 7.98
N PRO A 5 31.96 -21.92 7.21
CA PRO A 5 31.18 -20.78 7.66
C PRO A 5 29.69 -21.12 7.56
N LEU A 6 28.96 -20.73 8.61
CA LEU A 6 27.51 -20.77 8.70
C LEU A 6 26.98 -19.68 7.76
N VAL A 7 26.22 -20.08 6.74
CA VAL A 7 25.44 -19.15 5.92
C VAL A 7 24.23 -18.76 6.76
N THR A 8 24.23 -17.53 7.28
CA THR A 8 23.06 -16.94 7.91
C THR A 8 22.19 -16.40 6.80
N ALA A 9 21.06 -17.06 6.54
CA ALA A 9 20.03 -16.52 5.66
C ALA A 9 19.52 -15.22 6.30
N VAL A 10 19.69 -14.11 5.58
CA VAL A 10 19.05 -12.84 5.92
C VAL A 10 17.58 -13.00 5.54
N ALA A 11 16.71 -12.98 6.54
CA ALA A 11 15.28 -12.85 6.31
C ALA A 11 15.05 -11.38 5.95
N VAL A 12 14.69 -11.13 4.69
CA VAL A 12 14.13 -9.86 4.24
C VAL A 12 12.89 -9.61 5.09
N VAL A 13 12.89 -8.52 5.84
CA VAL A 13 11.71 -8.03 6.54
C VAL A 13 11.22 -6.87 5.69
N LEU A 14 10.28 -7.14 4.77
CA LEU A 14 9.42 -6.10 4.21
C LEU A 14 8.76 -5.41 5.41
N VAL A 15 9.11 -4.16 5.66
CA VAL A 15 8.35 -3.33 6.58
C VAL A 15 7.27 -2.68 5.72
N ALA A 16 6.12 -3.35 5.66
CA ALA A 16 4.86 -2.83 5.17
C ALA A 16 4.73 -1.35 5.52
N GLY A 17 4.56 -0.51 4.51
CA GLY A 17 4.13 0.87 4.70
C GLY A 17 2.84 0.82 5.51
N THR A 18 2.86 1.33 6.74
CA THR A 18 1.62 1.51 7.48
C THR A 18 0.83 2.60 6.77
N THR A 19 0.02 2.20 5.80
CA THR A 19 -1.11 2.99 5.34
C THR A 19 -1.84 3.43 6.60
N VAL A 20 -1.94 4.73 6.84
CA VAL A 20 -2.74 5.24 7.95
C VAL A 20 -4.19 5.06 7.53
N VAL A 21 -4.68 3.83 7.62
CA VAL A 21 -6.04 3.45 7.30
C VAL A 21 -6.97 4.40 8.04
N THR A 22 -7.62 5.29 7.29
CA THR A 22 -8.66 6.15 7.87
C THR A 22 -9.80 5.23 8.24
N ALA A 23 -10.04 5.03 9.53
CA ALA A 23 -11.14 4.22 10.05
C ALA A 23 -12.39 4.45 9.20
N THR A 24 -12.74 3.50 8.33
CA THR A 24 -14.05 3.51 7.68
C THR A 24 -15.11 3.40 8.77
N GLU A 25 -16.34 3.84 8.46
CA GLU A 25 -17.45 3.58 9.39
C GLU A 25 -17.50 2.08 9.72
N PRO A 26 -17.89 1.71 10.96
CA PRO A 26 -17.98 0.31 11.36
C PRO A 26 -18.75 -0.51 10.32
N CYS A 27 -18.13 -1.59 9.84
CA CYS A 27 -18.74 -2.57 8.94
C CYS A 27 -19.54 -3.57 9.78
N ASP A 28 -20.74 -3.16 10.15
CA ASP A 28 -21.65 -3.92 11.01
C ASP A 28 -21.08 -4.19 12.41
N ASP A 29 -20.74 -5.46 12.73
CA ASP A 29 -20.27 -5.86 14.05
C ASP A 29 -18.76 -5.59 14.26
N PHE A 30 -18.06 -5.18 13.21
CA PHE A 30 -16.63 -4.88 13.22
C PHE A 30 -16.41 -3.36 13.28
N GLY A 31 -15.32 -2.96 13.93
CA GLY A 31 -14.86 -1.57 13.96
C GLY A 31 -14.41 -1.09 12.58
N GLU A 32 -13.81 -1.98 11.79
CA GLU A 32 -13.36 -1.72 10.43
C GLU A 32 -13.22 -3.03 9.61
N CYS A 33 -13.58 -2.96 8.33
CA CYS A 33 -13.40 -4.03 7.34
C CYS A 33 -12.97 -3.37 6.05
N LYS A 34 -11.85 -3.82 5.49
CA LYS A 34 -11.33 -3.31 4.23
C LYS A 34 -10.80 -4.42 3.37
N VAL A 35 -11.03 -4.26 2.08
CA VAL A 35 -10.35 -4.95 0.99
C VAL A 35 -10.01 -3.87 -0.02
N LEU A 36 -8.77 -3.82 -0.48
CA LEU A 36 -8.33 -2.80 -1.43
C LEU A 36 -7.24 -3.34 -2.34
N ILE A 37 -7.08 -2.68 -3.47
CA ILE A 37 -5.97 -2.86 -4.39
C ILE A 37 -5.01 -1.67 -4.20
N GLU A 38 -3.75 -1.99 -4.04
CA GLU A 38 -2.66 -1.02 -4.02
C GLU A 38 -1.74 -1.27 -5.22
N ILE A 39 -1.24 -0.21 -5.84
CA ILE A 39 -0.31 -0.28 -6.97
C ILE A 39 0.88 0.61 -6.67
N ASN A 40 2.09 0.08 -6.70
CA ASN A 40 3.28 0.90 -6.85
C ASN A 40 3.52 1.13 -8.35
N ALA A 41 3.22 2.33 -8.82
CA ALA A 41 3.30 2.68 -10.23
C ALA A 41 4.75 2.81 -10.72
N THR A 42 5.69 3.18 -9.84
CA THR A 42 7.11 3.31 -10.18
C THR A 42 7.77 1.94 -10.28
N ASP A 43 7.58 1.06 -9.30
CA ASP A 43 8.15 -0.30 -9.35
C ASP A 43 7.34 -1.24 -10.23
N GLY A 44 6.07 -0.90 -10.45
CA GLY A 44 5.14 -1.67 -11.26
C GLY A 44 4.81 -3.01 -10.59
N ASP A 45 4.41 -2.97 -9.33
CA ASP A 45 3.81 -4.09 -8.62
C ASP A 45 2.36 -3.77 -8.24
N ILE A 46 1.62 -4.81 -7.85
CA ILE A 46 0.21 -4.71 -7.51
C ILE A 46 -0.16 -5.66 -6.37
N GLY A 47 -0.79 -5.11 -5.33
CA GLY A 47 -1.13 -5.78 -4.08
C GLY A 47 -2.62 -5.83 -3.80
N PHE A 48 -3.07 -6.88 -3.09
CA PHE A 48 -4.39 -6.99 -2.50
C PHE A 48 -4.25 -6.96 -0.99
N HIS A 49 -4.80 -5.93 -0.36
CA HIS A 49 -4.70 -5.73 1.08
C HIS A 49 -6.06 -5.91 1.73
N PHE A 50 -6.06 -6.39 2.98
CA PHE A 50 -7.27 -6.36 3.79
C PHE A 50 -6.97 -6.01 5.24
N LEU A 51 -7.96 -5.39 5.87
CA LEU A 51 -7.97 -5.10 7.29
C LEU A 51 -9.27 -5.59 7.91
N MET A 52 -9.17 -6.11 9.12
CA MET A 52 -10.30 -6.44 9.96
C MET A 52 -10.01 -6.04 11.40
N ASP A 53 -10.81 -5.14 11.95
CA ASP A 53 -10.79 -4.72 13.35
C ASP A 53 -12.10 -5.18 14.03
N GLY A 54 -12.01 -6.14 14.95
CA GLY A 54 -13.15 -6.71 15.64
C GLY A 54 -12.83 -7.12 17.07
N ASP A 55 -13.82 -7.02 17.94
CA ASP A 55 -13.61 -7.21 19.38
C ASP A 55 -13.52 -8.70 19.79
N ASP A 56 -12.48 -9.02 20.56
CA ASP A 56 -12.36 -10.28 21.32
C ASP A 56 -12.50 -11.58 20.49
N LEU A 57 -11.89 -11.62 19.31
CA LEU A 57 -11.99 -12.74 18.37
C LEU A 57 -11.07 -13.93 18.72
N ASN A 58 -11.57 -15.15 18.57
CA ASN A 58 -10.78 -16.40 18.59
C ASN A 58 -10.32 -16.83 17.18
N SER A 59 -11.03 -16.38 16.13
CA SER A 59 -10.70 -16.62 14.72
C SER A 59 -11.45 -15.64 13.84
N ALA A 60 -10.85 -15.31 12.72
CA ALA A 60 -11.42 -14.51 11.66
C ALA A 60 -11.35 -15.20 10.30
N ARG A 61 -12.27 -14.83 9.42
CA ARG A 61 -12.36 -15.36 8.06
C ARG A 61 -12.92 -14.31 7.12
N ILE A 62 -12.40 -14.32 5.89
CA ILE A 62 -12.89 -13.53 4.77
C ILE A 62 -13.33 -14.48 3.66
N ASN A 63 -14.48 -14.20 3.05
CA ASN A 63 -14.93 -14.84 1.82
C ASN A 63 -15.08 -13.79 0.72
N ASP A 64 -14.75 -14.18 -0.50
CA ASP A 64 -14.92 -13.36 -1.70
C ASP A 64 -16.40 -13.26 -2.13
N PRO A 65 -16.72 -12.47 -3.19
CA PRO A 65 -18.09 -12.29 -3.66
C PRO A 65 -18.77 -13.59 -4.15
N ASP A 66 -17.99 -14.60 -4.53
CA ASP A 66 -18.48 -15.92 -4.93
C ASP A 66 -18.67 -16.87 -3.73
N GLY A 67 -18.35 -16.41 -2.52
CA GLY A 67 -18.41 -17.16 -1.27
C GLY A 67 -17.24 -18.11 -1.06
N MET A 68 -16.16 -17.99 -1.84
CA MET A 68 -14.92 -18.73 -1.63
C MET A 68 -14.13 -18.10 -0.48
N LYS A 69 -13.63 -18.95 0.42
CA LYS A 69 -12.77 -18.50 1.52
C LYS A 69 -11.39 -18.12 1.01
N VAL A 70 -11.03 -16.85 1.12
CA VAL A 70 -9.71 -16.32 0.71
C VAL A 70 -8.73 -16.21 1.88
N PHE A 71 -9.23 -16.07 3.11
CA PHE A 71 -8.39 -15.97 4.31
C PHE A 71 -9.05 -16.59 5.55
N GLU A 72 -8.22 -17.12 6.46
CA GLU A 72 -8.64 -17.54 7.80
C GLU A 72 -7.45 -17.52 8.77
N ASP A 73 -7.62 -16.86 9.90
CA ASP A 73 -6.70 -16.93 11.03
C ASP A 73 -7.36 -17.63 12.23
N GLN A 74 -6.54 -18.04 13.19
CA GLN A 74 -7.04 -18.64 14.43
C GLN A 74 -6.05 -18.44 15.57
N ALA A 75 -6.51 -17.78 16.62
CA ALA A 75 -5.77 -17.67 17.87
C ALA A 75 -5.61 -19.02 18.55
N LYS A 76 -4.41 -19.29 19.06
CA LYS A 76 -4.06 -20.55 19.75
C LYS A 76 -3.37 -20.26 21.07
N GLY A 77 -3.48 -21.20 22.01
CA GLY A 77 -2.84 -21.11 23.33
C GLY A 77 -3.24 -19.84 24.07
N SER A 78 -2.26 -19.17 24.69
CA SER A 78 -2.49 -17.93 25.44
C SER A 78 -3.05 -16.79 24.59
N LEU A 79 -2.77 -16.73 23.29
CA LEU A 79 -3.37 -15.72 22.41
C LEU A 79 -4.88 -15.95 22.26
N ARG A 80 -5.36 -17.20 22.28
CA ARG A 80 -6.81 -17.49 22.28
C ARG A 80 -7.48 -17.05 23.58
N GLU A 81 -6.75 -17.07 24.69
CA GLU A 81 -7.27 -16.56 25.97
C GLU A 81 -7.30 -15.03 25.99
N GLN A 82 -6.36 -14.38 25.30
CA GLN A 82 -6.24 -12.92 25.19
C GLN A 82 -7.08 -12.28 24.08
N LYS A 83 -7.44 -13.08 23.06
CA LYS A 83 -8.17 -12.70 21.84
C LYS A 83 -7.36 -11.91 20.81
N LEU A 84 -7.81 -11.99 19.56
CA LEU A 84 -7.41 -11.11 18.46
C LEU A 84 -8.34 -9.90 18.48
N THR A 85 -7.78 -8.74 18.14
CA THR A 85 -8.55 -7.50 17.95
C THR A 85 -8.44 -7.01 16.53
N GLU A 86 -7.28 -7.18 15.89
CA GLU A 86 -7.03 -6.66 14.57
C GLU A 86 -6.16 -7.63 13.76
N THR A 87 -6.48 -7.76 12.48
CA THR A 87 -5.67 -8.45 11.49
C THR A 87 -5.55 -7.57 10.25
N PHE A 88 -4.32 -7.25 9.88
CA PHE A 88 -3.96 -6.59 8.63
C PHE A 88 -3.02 -7.50 7.84
N VAL A 89 -3.30 -7.66 6.55
CA VAL A 89 -2.53 -8.53 5.66
C VAL A 89 -2.42 -7.89 4.29
N GLU A 90 -1.24 -8.05 3.72
CA GLU A 90 -0.90 -7.69 2.36
C GLU A 90 -0.56 -8.98 1.60
N SER A 91 -1.00 -9.09 0.34
CA SER A 91 -0.57 -10.19 -0.52
C SER A 91 0.90 -10.03 -0.90
N ALA A 92 1.53 -11.09 -1.41
CA ALA A 92 2.74 -10.88 -2.20
C ALA A 92 2.36 -10.09 -3.47
N GLU A 93 3.22 -9.17 -3.89
CA GLU A 93 2.96 -8.20 -4.95
C GLU A 93 3.72 -8.62 -6.20
N PRO A 94 3.06 -9.27 -7.18
CA PRO A 94 3.70 -9.57 -8.45
C PRO A 94 3.95 -8.29 -9.24
N LEU A 95 4.92 -8.35 -10.15
CA LEU A 95 5.10 -7.31 -11.14
C LEU A 95 3.91 -7.30 -12.10
N CYS A 96 3.40 -6.12 -12.41
CA CYS A 96 2.35 -5.92 -13.42
C CYS A 96 2.91 -5.68 -14.82
N TRP A 97 4.24 -5.58 -14.95
CA TRP A 97 4.95 -5.31 -16.19
C TRP A 97 6.22 -6.16 -16.32
N ALA A 98 6.78 -6.20 -17.53
CA ALA A 98 8.00 -6.93 -17.82
C ALA A 98 9.23 -6.04 -17.59
N ASP A 99 9.57 -5.80 -16.33
CA ASP A 99 10.78 -5.08 -15.94
C ASP A 99 12.03 -5.79 -16.52
N PRO A 100 12.86 -5.11 -17.34
CA PRO A 100 14.09 -5.68 -17.85
C PRO A 100 15.15 -6.00 -16.79
N ASP A 101 15.06 -5.38 -15.61
CA ASP A 101 16.04 -5.49 -14.53
C ASP A 101 15.58 -6.43 -13.38
N ALA A 102 14.33 -6.89 -13.41
CA ALA A 102 13.77 -7.85 -12.45
C ALA A 102 14.41 -9.26 -12.52
N ASP A 103 14.26 -10.03 -11.44
CA ASP A 103 14.72 -11.42 -11.42
C ASP A 103 13.89 -12.24 -12.44
N PRO A 104 14.52 -13.07 -13.28
CA PRO A 104 13.78 -13.93 -14.21
C PRO A 104 12.79 -14.90 -13.55
N ASP A 105 12.90 -15.13 -12.24
CA ASP A 105 11.96 -15.94 -11.46
C ASP A 105 10.79 -15.11 -10.87
N ASP A 106 10.78 -13.78 -11.04
CA ASP A 106 9.69 -12.92 -10.56
C ASP A 106 8.39 -13.19 -11.34
N GLU A 107 7.27 -13.22 -10.59
CA GLU A 107 5.96 -13.45 -11.18
C GLU A 107 5.48 -12.16 -11.84
N ILE A 108 5.17 -12.25 -13.14
CA ILE A 108 4.51 -11.18 -13.88
C ILE A 108 3.03 -11.52 -14.01
N VAL A 109 2.17 -10.63 -13.52
CA VAL A 109 0.71 -10.73 -13.55
C VAL A 109 0.16 -9.43 -14.09
N THR A 110 -0.34 -9.44 -15.32
CA THR A 110 -0.90 -8.22 -15.92
C THR A 110 -2.05 -7.68 -15.07
N LEU A 111 -2.34 -6.38 -15.18
CA LEU A 111 -3.45 -5.75 -14.45
C LEU A 111 -4.76 -6.53 -14.60
N GLU A 112 -5.14 -6.91 -15.83
CA GLU A 112 -6.36 -7.68 -16.08
C GLU A 112 -6.32 -9.06 -15.39
N GLU A 113 -5.20 -9.78 -15.44
CA GLU A 113 -5.04 -11.06 -14.74
C GLU A 113 -5.10 -10.91 -13.22
N PHE A 114 -4.61 -9.80 -12.67
CA PHE A 114 -4.68 -9.51 -11.24
C PHE A 114 -6.12 -9.22 -10.81
N LEU A 115 -6.84 -8.40 -11.57
CA LEU A 115 -8.26 -8.10 -11.32
C LEU A 115 -9.10 -9.40 -11.40
N ASP A 116 -8.84 -10.28 -12.36
CA ASP A 116 -9.48 -11.59 -12.45
C ASP A 116 -9.22 -12.51 -11.24
N ARG A 117 -8.09 -12.35 -10.52
CA ARG A 117 -7.82 -13.08 -9.27
C ARG A 117 -8.64 -12.56 -8.11
N TRP A 118 -8.90 -11.24 -8.08
CA TRP A 118 -9.58 -10.53 -7.00
C TRP A 118 -10.86 -9.90 -7.51
N THR A 119 -11.90 -10.71 -7.63
CA THR A 119 -13.21 -10.30 -8.16
C THR A 119 -13.79 -9.12 -7.38
N ALA A 120 -14.12 -8.03 -8.08
CA ALA A 120 -14.85 -6.91 -7.49
C ALA A 120 -16.23 -7.36 -6.97
N GLY A 121 -16.66 -6.76 -5.87
CA GLY A 121 -17.95 -7.02 -5.22
C GLY A 121 -17.83 -7.12 -3.70
N THR A 122 -18.87 -7.70 -3.08
CA THR A 122 -18.97 -7.80 -1.62
C THR A 122 -18.09 -8.89 -1.05
N TYR A 123 -17.14 -8.50 -0.21
CA TYR A 123 -16.37 -9.41 0.63
C TYR A 123 -17.02 -9.49 2.01
N THR A 124 -17.20 -10.71 2.51
CA THR A 124 -17.81 -10.95 3.82
C THR A 124 -16.77 -11.37 4.86
N PHE A 125 -16.75 -10.62 5.95
CA PHE A 125 -15.93 -10.83 7.13
C PHE A 125 -16.74 -11.55 8.20
N THR A 126 -16.13 -12.56 8.82
CA THR A 126 -16.75 -13.33 9.89
C THR A 126 -15.78 -13.56 11.03
N GLY A 127 -16.20 -13.19 12.23
CA GLY A 127 -15.45 -13.31 13.47
C GLY A 127 -16.13 -14.31 14.40
N MET A 128 -15.34 -15.07 15.17
CA MET A 128 -15.87 -15.96 16.20
C MET A 128 -15.26 -15.60 17.55
N GLY A 129 -16.08 -15.14 18.49
CA GLY A 129 -15.70 -14.88 19.88
C GLY A 129 -15.78 -16.13 20.77
N ASP A 130 -15.93 -15.91 22.08
CA ASP A 130 -16.19 -16.98 23.04
C ASP A 130 -17.64 -17.47 22.98
N GLU A 131 -17.86 -18.69 23.50
CA GLU A 131 -19.19 -19.32 23.58
C GLU A 131 -19.97 -19.40 22.24
N GLY A 132 -19.29 -19.18 21.10
CA GLY A 132 -19.88 -19.18 19.77
C GLY A 132 -20.51 -17.86 19.36
N GLU A 133 -20.20 -16.76 20.05
CA GLU A 133 -20.50 -15.41 19.58
C GLU A 133 -19.91 -15.18 18.19
N LYS A 134 -20.70 -14.55 17.33
CA LYS A 134 -20.37 -14.30 15.93
C LYS A 134 -20.46 -12.81 15.66
N SER A 135 -19.49 -12.33 14.91
CA SER A 135 -19.50 -11.00 14.30
C SER A 135 -19.52 -11.19 12.80
N GLU A 136 -20.30 -10.39 12.10
CA GLU A 136 -20.34 -10.32 10.64
C GLU A 136 -20.10 -8.88 10.18
N GLY A 137 -19.47 -8.71 9.03
CA GLY A 137 -19.24 -7.42 8.40
C GLY A 137 -19.03 -7.59 6.90
N GLU A 138 -19.31 -6.55 6.14
CA GLU A 138 -19.17 -6.54 4.67
C GLU A 138 -18.43 -5.29 4.22
N THR A 139 -17.68 -5.42 3.13
CA THR A 139 -17.07 -4.29 2.42
C THR A 139 -17.00 -4.59 0.93
N GLU A 140 -16.99 -3.54 0.11
CA GLU A 140 -16.99 -3.64 -1.34
C GLU A 140 -15.57 -3.45 -1.89
N LEU A 141 -15.07 -4.42 -2.65
CA LEU A 141 -13.94 -4.19 -3.54
C LEU A 141 -14.46 -3.61 -4.86
N THR A 142 -13.90 -2.49 -5.32
CA THR A 142 -14.16 -1.97 -6.66
C THR A 142 -12.88 -1.92 -7.48
N TYR A 143 -13.01 -1.71 -8.79
CA TYR A 143 -11.88 -1.45 -9.69
C TYR A 143 -11.75 0.03 -10.05
N ALA A 144 -12.24 0.92 -9.20
CA ALA A 144 -11.98 2.35 -9.30
C ALA A 144 -10.56 2.65 -8.80
N LEU A 145 -9.58 2.39 -9.66
CA LEU A 145 -8.16 2.59 -9.36
C LEU A 145 -7.78 4.05 -9.68
N PRO A 146 -7.32 4.87 -8.71
CA PRO A 146 -6.90 6.23 -8.98
C PRO A 146 -5.63 6.26 -9.84
N ALA A 147 -5.49 7.27 -10.71
CA ALA A 147 -4.26 7.45 -11.47
C ALA A 147 -3.05 7.71 -10.56
N ALA A 148 -1.89 7.21 -10.99
CA ALA A 148 -0.61 7.42 -10.35
C ALA A 148 -0.31 8.93 -10.24
N PRO A 149 0.20 9.42 -9.10
CA PRO A 149 0.72 10.78 -9.02
C PRO A 149 1.86 10.98 -10.02
N ALA A 150 1.94 12.18 -10.60
CA ALA A 150 2.97 12.54 -11.59
C ALA A 150 3.87 13.65 -11.04
N ASP A 151 5.05 13.83 -11.66
CA ASP A 151 5.96 14.95 -11.39
C ASP A 151 6.24 15.16 -9.89
N VAL A 152 6.51 14.06 -9.16
CA VAL A 152 6.90 14.09 -7.74
C VAL A 152 8.26 14.78 -7.63
N ASP A 153 8.36 15.80 -6.78
CA ASP A 153 9.58 16.59 -6.60
C ASP A 153 9.73 17.08 -5.16
N PHE A 154 10.97 17.38 -4.76
CA PHE A 154 11.32 17.90 -3.45
C PHE A 154 12.44 18.94 -3.52
N ASP A 155 12.14 20.16 -3.05
CA ASP A 155 13.08 21.30 -3.11
C ASP A 155 14.02 21.43 -1.89
N GLY A 156 14.06 20.41 -1.04
CA GLY A 156 14.74 20.42 0.25
C GLY A 156 13.84 20.85 1.43
N SER A 157 12.63 21.35 1.17
CA SER A 157 11.68 21.75 2.21
C SER A 157 10.21 21.51 1.88
N VAL A 158 9.86 21.46 0.60
CA VAL A 158 8.49 21.29 0.10
C VAL A 158 8.48 20.13 -0.88
N ILE A 159 7.57 19.20 -0.65
CA ILE A 159 7.23 18.12 -1.59
C ILE A 159 6.10 18.63 -2.48
N THR A 160 6.22 18.43 -3.78
CA THR A 160 5.20 18.75 -4.79
C THR A 160 4.90 17.56 -5.67
N TRP A 161 3.70 17.53 -6.25
CA TRP A 161 3.28 16.51 -7.21
C TRP A 161 2.16 17.07 -8.11
N ASP A 162 1.89 16.40 -9.21
CA ASP A 162 0.73 16.58 -10.06
C ASP A 162 -0.18 15.33 -10.02
N ALA A 163 -1.42 15.49 -10.50
CA ALA A 163 -2.26 14.32 -10.75
C ALA A 163 -1.83 13.73 -12.10
N GLY A 164 -1.59 12.41 -12.15
CA GLY A 164 -1.33 11.73 -13.41
C GLY A 164 -2.59 11.28 -14.12
N ASP A 165 -2.39 10.50 -15.17
CA ASP A 165 -3.42 9.98 -16.07
C ASP A 165 -3.30 8.47 -16.33
N ASP A 166 -2.32 7.79 -15.75
CA ASP A 166 -2.10 6.35 -15.96
C ASP A 166 -1.79 5.60 -14.65
N LEU A 167 -1.36 4.34 -14.73
CA LEU A 167 -0.95 3.52 -13.58
C LEU A 167 0.56 3.25 -13.61
N GLY A 168 1.34 4.20 -14.16
CA GLY A 168 2.79 4.09 -14.35
C GLY A 168 3.18 2.84 -15.14
N ASN A 169 4.11 2.06 -14.58
CA ASN A 169 4.61 0.86 -15.23
C ASN A 169 3.54 -0.22 -15.43
N CYS A 170 2.46 -0.24 -14.64
CA CYS A 170 1.40 -1.26 -14.77
C CYS A 170 0.53 -1.13 -16.02
N ALA A 171 0.22 0.09 -16.44
CA ALA A 171 -0.59 0.32 -17.63
C ALA A 171 -0.50 1.78 -18.05
N SER A 172 -0.22 2.02 -19.32
CA SER A 172 -0.28 3.34 -19.92
C SER A 172 -1.72 3.81 -20.14
N ALA A 173 -1.95 5.12 -20.26
CA ALA A 173 -3.26 5.69 -20.56
C ALA A 173 -3.95 5.05 -21.78
N ALA A 174 -3.18 4.71 -22.83
CA ALA A 174 -3.75 4.07 -24.02
C ALA A 174 -4.21 2.61 -23.78
N GLU A 175 -3.57 1.89 -22.86
CA GLU A 175 -3.99 0.54 -22.47
C GLU A 175 -5.22 0.62 -21.55
N LEU A 176 -5.25 1.61 -20.67
CA LEU A 176 -6.39 1.88 -19.79
C LEU A 176 -7.65 2.24 -20.57
N ASP A 177 -7.53 3.05 -21.62
CA ASP A 177 -8.62 3.33 -22.58
C ASP A 177 -9.25 2.04 -23.14
N VAL A 178 -8.41 1.03 -23.45
CA VAL A 178 -8.88 -0.26 -23.97
C VAL A 178 -9.59 -1.05 -22.88
N LEU A 179 -9.02 -1.11 -21.67
CA LEU A 179 -9.64 -1.82 -20.53
C LEU A 179 -11.00 -1.23 -20.14
N VAL A 180 -11.16 0.09 -20.21
CA VAL A 180 -12.45 0.76 -20.01
C VAL A 180 -13.41 0.44 -21.15
N MET A 181 -12.96 0.48 -22.40
CA MET A 181 -13.80 0.16 -23.56
C MET A 181 -14.29 -1.30 -23.54
N ASP A 182 -13.45 -2.22 -23.08
CA ASP A 182 -13.78 -3.65 -22.96
C ASP A 182 -14.59 -3.95 -21.68
N GLY A 183 -14.75 -2.97 -20.79
CA GLY A 183 -15.55 -3.07 -19.57
C GLY A 183 -14.87 -3.81 -18.42
N VAL A 184 -13.54 -3.95 -18.48
CA VAL A 184 -12.72 -4.48 -17.39
C VAL A 184 -12.66 -3.45 -16.25
N LEU A 185 -12.36 -2.19 -16.60
CA LEU A 185 -12.40 -1.07 -15.66
C LEU A 185 -13.73 -0.32 -15.78
N PRO A 186 -14.33 0.13 -14.66
CA PRO A 186 -15.58 0.89 -14.67
C PRO A 186 -15.43 2.29 -15.25
N GLN A 187 -14.23 2.87 -15.15
CA GLN A 187 -13.85 4.19 -15.65
C GLN A 187 -12.33 4.30 -15.77
N HIS A 188 -11.86 5.34 -16.46
CA HIS A 188 -10.42 5.58 -16.60
C HIS A 188 -9.83 6.04 -15.25
N PRO A 189 -8.60 5.63 -14.88
CA PRO A 189 -7.97 6.06 -13.62
C PRO A 189 -7.88 7.57 -13.43
N GLU A 190 -7.69 8.35 -14.50
CA GLU A 190 -7.68 9.82 -14.46
C GLU A 190 -9.03 10.42 -13.98
N ASP A 191 -10.13 9.68 -14.15
CA ASP A 191 -11.48 10.11 -13.79
C ASP A 191 -11.89 9.65 -12.38
N VAL A 192 -11.06 8.85 -11.69
CA VAL A 192 -11.32 8.40 -10.31
C VAL A 192 -11.07 9.54 -9.34
N ASP A 193 -12.10 9.86 -8.55
CA ASP A 193 -12.00 10.91 -7.53
C ASP A 193 -11.00 10.50 -6.44
N VAL A 194 -9.93 11.28 -6.30
CA VAL A 194 -8.99 11.13 -5.18
C VAL A 194 -9.62 11.68 -3.91
N ALA A 195 -9.79 10.82 -2.91
CA ALA A 195 -10.30 11.18 -1.59
C ALA A 195 -9.20 11.79 -0.71
N ALA A 196 -7.99 11.24 -0.78
CA ALA A 196 -6.83 11.71 -0.06
C ALA A 196 -5.54 11.50 -0.87
N TRP A 197 -4.55 12.35 -0.61
CA TRP A 197 -3.17 12.09 -0.98
C TRP A 197 -2.41 11.66 0.26
N GLU A 198 -1.64 10.59 0.18
CA GLU A 198 -0.63 10.22 1.18
C GLU A 198 0.74 10.64 0.68
N ILE A 199 1.52 11.31 1.53
CA ILE A 199 2.87 11.76 1.20
C ILE A 199 3.80 11.18 2.24
N VAL A 200 4.83 10.48 1.77
CA VAL A 200 5.88 9.89 2.58
C VAL A 200 7.22 10.46 2.12
N LEU A 201 8.03 10.92 3.08
CA LEU A 201 9.45 11.14 2.89
C LEU A 201 10.17 10.18 3.82
N GLU A 202 11.00 9.33 3.24
CA GLU A 202 11.76 8.32 3.98
C GLU A 202 13.26 8.40 3.69
N PRO A 203 14.11 8.24 4.72
CA PRO A 203 15.54 8.12 4.50
C PRO A 203 15.88 6.82 3.74
N ASP A 204 16.61 6.97 2.64
CA ASP A 204 17.07 5.87 1.80
C ASP A 204 18.47 5.42 2.24
N VAL A 205 18.51 4.64 3.32
CA VAL A 205 19.74 4.23 4.00
C VAL A 205 19.80 2.72 4.13
N ASP A 206 21.01 2.20 4.35
CA ASP A 206 21.24 0.76 4.53
C ASP A 206 20.31 0.12 5.58
N ASP A 207 19.86 -1.09 5.28
CA ASP A 207 19.04 -1.91 6.17
C ASP A 207 19.61 -2.00 7.60
N GLY A 208 18.77 -1.63 8.57
CA GLY A 208 19.11 -1.65 9.99
C GLY A 208 19.77 -0.37 10.50
N ASP A 209 20.01 0.63 9.64
CA ASP A 209 20.29 1.99 10.10
C ASP A 209 19.04 2.56 10.82
N PRO A 210 19.16 3.04 12.07
CA PRO A 210 18.02 3.61 12.78
C PRO A 210 17.41 4.83 12.09
N THR A 211 18.16 5.52 11.22
CA THR A 211 17.70 6.68 10.44
C THR A 211 16.56 6.30 9.51
N GLY A 212 16.57 5.10 8.91
CA GLY A 212 15.49 4.63 8.03
C GLY A 212 14.13 4.53 8.72
N SER A 213 14.08 4.52 10.07
CA SER A 213 12.83 4.56 10.83
C SER A 213 12.26 5.97 11.03
N LEU A 214 13.00 7.01 10.68
CA LEU A 214 12.60 8.40 10.79
C LEU A 214 11.85 8.83 9.54
N LYS A 215 10.64 8.31 9.33
CA LYS A 215 9.78 8.68 8.20
C LYS A 215 8.90 9.89 8.54
N PHE A 216 8.66 10.75 7.56
CA PHE A 216 7.61 11.76 7.61
C PHE A 216 6.44 11.31 6.74
N THR A 217 5.28 11.09 7.35
CA THR A 217 4.06 10.69 6.64
C THR A 217 2.92 11.65 6.96
N ILE A 218 2.16 12.03 5.94
CA ILE A 218 0.99 12.87 6.10
C ILE A 218 -0.06 12.57 5.02
N ARG A 219 -1.34 12.57 5.44
CA ARG A 219 -2.48 12.56 4.52
C ARG A 219 -3.08 13.96 4.40
N VAL A 220 -3.35 14.38 3.16
CA VAL A 220 -4.08 15.63 2.86
C VAL A 220 -5.33 15.34 2.03
N PRO A 221 -6.39 16.17 2.11
CA PRO A 221 -7.59 15.97 1.31
C PRO A 221 -7.27 15.95 -0.19
N GLY A 222 -7.92 15.05 -0.93
CA GLY A 222 -7.70 14.88 -2.37
C GLY A 222 -8.00 16.12 -3.20
N ASN A 223 -8.92 16.97 -2.72
CA ASN A 223 -9.34 18.22 -3.36
C ASN A 223 -8.51 19.45 -2.97
N ILE A 224 -7.30 19.26 -2.43
CA ILE A 224 -6.40 20.37 -2.09
C ILE A 224 -6.10 21.23 -3.33
N ALA A 225 -6.15 22.55 -3.18
CA ALA A 225 -5.98 23.48 -4.30
C ALA A 225 -4.54 23.55 -4.83
N VAL A 226 -3.56 23.24 -3.97
CA VAL A 226 -2.14 23.21 -4.30
C VAL A 226 -1.61 21.86 -3.83
N LYS A 227 -1.09 21.06 -4.76
CA LYS A 227 -0.49 19.75 -4.50
C LYS A 227 0.93 19.91 -4.00
N ALA A 228 1.03 20.39 -2.76
CA ALA A 228 2.30 20.64 -2.10
C ALA A 228 2.16 20.48 -0.60
N VAL A 229 3.19 19.92 0.04
CA VAL A 229 3.30 19.84 1.50
C VAL A 229 4.67 20.32 1.96
N THR A 230 4.68 21.21 2.95
CA THR A 230 5.91 21.62 3.62
C THR A 230 6.32 20.58 4.65
N VAL A 231 7.54 20.07 4.53
CA VAL A 231 8.14 19.14 5.50
C VAL A 231 8.55 19.93 6.76
N PRO A 232 8.22 19.46 7.97
CA PRO A 232 8.60 20.15 9.19
C PRO A 232 10.12 20.33 9.32
N ALA A 233 10.57 21.55 9.59
CA ALA A 233 12.00 21.84 9.75
C ALA A 233 12.65 21.03 10.88
N ASP A 234 11.93 20.79 11.99
CA ASP A 234 12.42 19.97 13.10
C ASP A 234 12.65 18.52 12.70
N TYR A 235 11.86 17.99 11.76
CA TYR A 235 12.07 16.66 11.19
C TYR A 235 13.33 16.66 10.31
N LEU A 236 13.44 17.61 9.38
CA LEU A 236 14.62 17.73 8.51
C LEU A 236 15.91 17.84 9.33
N MET A 237 15.93 18.72 10.34
CA MET A 237 17.09 18.89 11.24
C MET A 237 17.39 17.65 12.12
N SER A 238 16.49 16.68 12.19
CA SER A 238 16.73 15.43 12.92
C SER A 238 17.50 14.40 12.10
N LEU A 239 17.50 14.54 10.77
CA LEU A 239 18.26 13.71 9.85
C LEU A 239 19.71 14.24 9.75
N PRO A 240 20.72 13.36 9.62
CA PRO A 240 22.09 13.77 9.34
C PRO A 240 22.22 14.67 8.09
N ASP A 241 23.30 15.45 8.01
CA ASP A 241 23.66 16.17 6.80
C ASP A 241 23.85 15.18 5.63
N ASP A 242 23.44 15.60 4.43
CA ASP A 242 23.53 14.81 3.19
C ASP A 242 22.84 13.42 3.29
N THR A 243 21.75 13.31 4.06
CA THR A 243 20.99 12.04 4.13
C THR A 243 20.20 11.86 2.83
N PRO A 244 20.42 10.78 2.06
CA PRO A 244 19.59 10.44 0.91
C PRO A 244 18.16 10.14 1.35
N VAL A 245 17.19 10.60 0.58
CA VAL A 245 15.77 10.38 0.86
C VAL A 245 15.02 10.01 -0.41
N LYS A 246 14.00 9.18 -0.23
CA LYS A 246 12.99 8.86 -1.24
C LYS A 246 11.69 9.55 -0.88
N ILE A 247 11.00 10.07 -1.89
CA ILE A 247 9.66 10.63 -1.77
C ILE A 247 8.68 9.67 -2.41
N GLU A 248 7.60 9.36 -1.70
CA GLU A 248 6.49 8.59 -2.21
C GLU A 248 5.22 9.42 -2.06
N VAL A 249 4.40 9.46 -3.10
CA VAL A 249 3.08 10.07 -3.09
C VAL A 249 2.07 9.03 -3.51
N GLY A 250 0.96 8.91 -2.78
CA GLY A 250 -0.15 8.01 -3.08
C GLY A 250 -1.42 8.78 -3.39
N ALA A 251 -2.08 8.45 -4.50
CA ALA A 251 -3.46 8.81 -4.74
C ALA A 251 -4.36 7.74 -4.13
N ILE A 252 -5.26 8.12 -3.21
CA ILE A 252 -6.18 7.20 -2.53
C ILE A 252 -7.61 7.52 -2.96
N GLY A 253 -8.29 6.55 -3.55
CA GLY A 253 -9.68 6.61 -3.98
C GLY A 253 -10.66 6.67 -2.80
N VAL A 254 -11.94 6.94 -3.11
CA VAL A 254 -13.02 6.96 -2.09
C VAL A 254 -13.30 5.58 -1.46
N ASP A 255 -12.86 4.52 -2.13
CA ASP A 255 -12.96 3.11 -1.75
C ASP A 255 -11.62 2.54 -1.23
N ASP A 256 -10.68 3.42 -0.87
CA ASP A 256 -9.34 3.11 -0.36
C ASP A 256 -8.39 2.39 -1.33
N ASN A 257 -8.82 2.05 -2.56
CA ASN A 257 -7.89 1.67 -3.62
C ASN A 257 -6.84 2.78 -3.81
N ALA A 258 -5.58 2.40 -3.96
CA ALA A 258 -4.49 3.35 -3.97
C ALA A 258 -3.49 3.07 -5.10
N THR A 259 -2.87 4.14 -5.58
CA THR A 259 -1.75 4.06 -6.52
C THR A 259 -0.69 5.05 -6.09
N PHE A 260 0.52 4.55 -5.89
CA PHE A 260 1.67 5.28 -5.39
C PHE A 260 2.70 5.48 -6.49
N SER A 261 3.35 6.64 -6.48
CA SER A 261 4.52 6.94 -7.29
C SER A 261 5.62 7.41 -6.36
N GLU A 262 6.84 6.97 -6.64
CA GLU A 262 8.03 7.36 -5.91
C GLU A 262 9.08 7.99 -6.82
N GLU A 263 9.89 8.87 -6.23
CA GLU A 263 11.06 9.51 -6.83
C GLU A 263 12.21 9.52 -5.80
N ASP A 264 13.41 9.18 -6.27
CA ASP A 264 14.64 9.11 -5.48
C ASP A 264 15.62 10.25 -5.85
N GLY A 265 16.87 10.15 -5.39
CA GLY A 265 17.93 11.08 -5.78
C GLY A 265 17.89 12.44 -5.06
N PHE A 266 17.10 12.56 -4.01
CA PHE A 266 17.06 13.73 -3.15
C PHE A 266 17.97 13.57 -1.92
N CYS A 267 18.44 14.70 -1.38
CA CYS A 267 19.09 14.74 -0.07
C CYS A 267 18.51 15.83 0.82
N VAL A 268 18.45 15.54 2.11
CA VAL A 268 18.12 16.54 3.12
C VAL A 268 19.40 17.14 3.72
N ASN A 269 19.31 18.40 4.16
CA ASN A 269 20.41 19.12 4.79
C ASN A 269 21.70 19.10 3.93
N GLU A 270 21.56 19.32 2.62
CA GLU A 270 22.67 19.28 1.66
C GLU A 270 23.77 20.27 2.03
N VAL A 271 24.99 19.76 2.24
CA VAL A 271 26.20 20.55 2.50
C VAL A 271 27.19 20.38 1.35
N ASP A 272 27.44 19.14 0.93
CA ASP A 272 28.40 18.81 -0.14
C ASP A 272 27.74 18.13 -1.37
N GLY A 273 26.44 17.82 -1.31
CA GLY A 273 25.68 17.18 -2.39
C GLY A 273 25.38 15.70 -2.13
N CYS A 274 24.42 15.12 -2.86
CA CYS A 274 24.17 13.67 -2.89
C CYS A 274 25.30 12.93 -3.63
N ASP A 275 26.52 12.98 -3.11
CA ASP A 275 27.65 12.24 -3.69
C ASP A 275 27.93 10.98 -2.84
N ASP A 276 27.78 9.81 -3.47
CA ASP A 276 28.33 8.50 -3.04
C ASP A 276 29.84 8.52 -2.74
#